data_AF-A0A2S9I476-F1
#
_entry.id   AF-A0A2S9I476-F1
#
_cell.length_a   1.000
_cell.length_b   1.000
_cell.length_c   1.000
_cell.angle_alpha   90.00
_cell.angle_beta   90.00
_cell.angle_gamma   90.00
#
_symmetry.space_group_name_H-M   'P 1'
#
loop_
_entity.id
_entity.type
_entity.pdbx_description
1 polymer ?
#
loop_
_entity_poly.entity_id
_entity_poly.type
_entity_poly.pdbx_seq_one_letter_code
_entity_poly.pdbx_strand_id
1 'polypeptide(L)' 'QNALAERINGILKNEFLLTRPADLAQARKMVKESVAIYNHERPHLALKYKTPDEVHRAFYRQNVVNLNQD' A
#
# COMPACT_ATOMS: atom_id res chain seq x y z
N GLN A 1 -18.43 2.32 -6.51
CA GLN A 1 -17.36 3.23 -6.04
C GLN A 1 -16.69 2.59 -4.84
N ASN A 2 -15.35 2.53 -4.82
CA ASN A 2 -14.59 1.96 -3.70
C ASN A 2 -13.92 3.13 -2.97
N ALA A 3 -14.59 3.65 -1.93
CA ALA A 3 -14.15 4.82 -1.18
C ALA A 3 -12.74 4.66 -0.58
N LEU A 4 -12.34 3.43 -0.24
CA LEU A 4 -10.98 3.14 0.24
C LEU A 4 -9.95 3.30 -0.87
N ALA A 5 -10.24 2.77 -2.07
CA ALA A 5 -9.36 2.91 -3.23
C ALA A 5 -9.19 4.38 -3.66
N GLU A 6 -10.27 5.16 -3.60
CA GLU A 6 -10.22 6.60 -3.90
C GLU A 6 -9.35 7.35 -2.90
N ARG A 7 -9.44 7.04 -1.61
CA ARG A 7 -8.56 7.62 -0.58
C ARG A 7 -7.10 7.27 -0.80
N ILE A 8 -6.79 6.00 -1.10
CA ILE A 8 -5.42 5.56 -1.38
C ILE A 8 -4.87 6.27 -2.63
N ASN A 9 -5.67 6.38 -3.68
CA ASN A 9 -5.29 7.10 -4.89
C ASN A 9 -5.01 8.59 -4.62
N GLY A 10 -5.80 9.23 -3.76
CA GLY A 10 -5.56 10.60 -3.31
C GLY A 10 -4.21 10.75 -2.61
N ILE A 11 -3.89 9.84 -1.68
CA ILE A 11 -2.61 9.83 -0.96
C ILE A 11 -1.43 9.65 -1.94
N LEU A 12 -1.51 8.65 -2.82
CA LEU A 12 -0.43 8.37 -3.77
C LEU A 12 -0.16 9.56 -4.70
N LYS A 13 -1.23 10.22 -5.19
CA LYS A 13 -1.11 11.38 -6.06
C LYS A 13 -0.55 12.60 -5.34
N ASN A 14 -1.02 12.90 -4.13
CA ASN A 14 -0.68 14.13 -3.43
C ASN A 14 0.67 14.08 -2.70
N GLU A 15 1.11 12.89 -2.28
CA GLU A 15 2.29 12.76 -1.42
C GLU A 15 3.51 12.16 -2.14
N PHE A 16 3.31 11.37 -3.20
CA PHE A 16 4.42 10.66 -3.86
C PHE A 16 4.61 11.05 -5.33
N LEU A 17 3.54 11.40 -6.05
CA LEU A 17 3.61 11.84 -7.45
C LEU A 17 3.76 13.37 -7.55
N LEU A 18 4.74 13.91 -6.85
CA LEU A 18 4.96 15.36 -6.70
C LEU A 18 5.40 16.05 -8.00
N THR A 19 5.92 15.28 -8.95
CA THR A 19 6.36 15.78 -10.26
C THR A 19 5.56 15.13 -11.38
N ARG A 20 5.38 15.88 -12.47
CA ARG A 20 4.74 15.35 -13.67
C ARG A 20 5.73 14.42 -14.39
N PRO A 21 5.34 13.18 -14.72
CA PRO A 21 6.16 12.31 -15.55
C PRO A 21 6.25 12.85 -16.98
N ALA A 22 7.42 12.70 -17.60
CA ALA A 22 7.70 13.08 -18.98
C ALA A 22 6.96 12.18 -19.98
N ASP A 23 6.81 10.90 -19.65
CA ASP A 23 6.13 9.92 -20.49
C ASP A 23 5.37 8.87 -19.66
N LEU A 24 4.66 7.99 -20.37
CA LEU A 24 3.86 6.94 -19.76
C LEU A 24 4.70 5.86 -19.05
N ALA A 25 5.93 5.59 -19.52
CA ALA A 25 6.81 4.61 -18.89
C ALA A 25 7.29 5.12 -17.53
N GLN A 26 7.70 6.39 -17.47
CA GLN A 26 8.06 7.07 -16.24
C GLN A 26 6.86 7.15 -15.29
N ALA A 27 5.67 7.49 -15.79
CA ALA A 27 4.45 7.51 -14.99
C ALA A 27 4.19 6.16 -14.30
N ARG A 28 4.30 5.05 -15.04
CA ARG A 28 4.16 3.70 -14.48
C ARG A 28 5.20 3.39 -13.43
N LYS A 29 6.47 3.77 -13.68
CA LYS A 29 7.57 3.59 -12.72
C LYS A 29 7.28 4.33 -11.42
N MET A 30 6.94 5.61 -11.51
CA MET A 30 6.63 6.45 -10.34
C MET A 30 5.46 5.87 -9.55
N VAL A 31 4.36 5.47 -10.21
CA VAL A 31 3.22 4.83 -9.53
C VAL A 31 3.65 3.54 -8.83
N LYS A 32 4.46 2.69 -9.47
CA LYS A 32 4.96 1.45 -8.87
C LYS A 32 5.80 1.72 -7.63
N GLU A 33 6.68 2.72 -7.69
CA GLU A 33 7.51 3.14 -6.55
C GLU A 33 6.65 3.70 -5.41
N SER A 34 5.70 4.58 -5.70
CA SER A 34 4.77 5.12 -4.70
C SER A 34 3.97 4.04 -3.99
N VAL A 35 3.46 3.05 -4.74
CA VAL A 35 2.73 1.91 -4.18
C VAL A 35 3.63 1.05 -3.31
N ALA A 36 4.88 0.80 -3.75
CA ALA A 36 5.84 0.03 -2.97
C ALA A 36 6.16 0.72 -1.63
N ILE A 37 6.45 2.02 -1.65
CA ILE A 37 6.74 2.80 -0.44
C ILE A 37 5.53 2.80 0.51
N TYR A 38 4.33 3.04 -0.01
CA TYR A 38 3.11 3.05 0.81
C TYR A 38 2.86 1.70 1.50
N ASN A 39 3.08 0.59 0.78
CA ASN A 39 2.77 -0.76 1.25
C ASN A 39 3.86 -1.36 2.14
N HIS A 40 5.14 -1.08 1.87
CA HIS A 40 6.26 -1.79 2.49
C HIS A 40 7.10 -0.93 3.41
N GLU A 41 7.09 0.39 3.24
CA GLU A 41 8.01 1.29 3.95
C GLU A 41 7.30 2.25 4.89
N ARG A 42 6.10 2.74 4.52
CA ARG A 42 5.37 3.72 5.33
C ARG A 42 4.67 3.07 6.53
N PRO A 43 5.03 3.43 7.78
CA PRO A 43 4.27 3.06 8.95
C PRO A 43 2.97 3.88 9.01
N HIS A 44 1.84 3.23 9.27
CA HIS A 44 0.55 3.93 9.37
C HIS A 44 0.08 3.98 10.81
N LEU A 45 -0.30 5.16 11.29
CA LEU A 45 -0.81 5.36 12.65
C LEU A 45 -2.04 4.46 12.92
N ALA A 46 -2.97 4.39 11.96
CA ALA A 46 -4.15 3.53 12.04
C ALA A 46 -3.81 2.02 12.13
N LEU A 47 -2.62 1.63 11.69
CA LEU A 47 -2.11 0.26 11.75
C LEU A 47 -1.15 0.06 12.93
N LYS A 48 -1.19 0.92 13.96
CA LYS A 48 -0.28 0.90 15.11
C LYS A 48 1.20 0.99 14.69
N TYR A 49 1.49 1.88 13.73
CA TYR A 49 2.82 2.08 13.15
C TYR A 49 3.39 0.84 12.44
N LYS A 50 2.51 -0.01 11.90
CA LYS A 50 2.88 -1.07 10.96
C LYS A 50 2.62 -0.64 9.53
N THR A 51 3.27 -1.33 8.59
CA THR A 51 3.00 -1.18 7.17
C THR A 51 1.79 -2.02 6.76
N PRO A 52 1.08 -1.67 5.67
CA PRO A 52 -0.06 -2.45 5.19
C PRO A 52 0.33 -3.91 4.91
N ASP A 53 1.51 -4.13 4.36
CA ASP A 53 2.05 -5.43 4.05
C ASP A 53 2.37 -6.26 5.30
N GLU A 54 2.89 -5.65 6.38
CA GLU A 54 3.07 -6.34 7.66
C GLU A 54 1.75 -6.83 8.26
N VAL A 55 0.72 -5.98 8.23
CA VAL A 55 -0.61 -6.34 8.73
C VAL A 55 -1.24 -7.44 7.86
N HIS A 56 -1.11 -7.32 6.54
CA HIS A 56 -1.58 -8.33 5.60
C HIS A 56 -0.91 -9.68 5.87
N ARG A 57 0.43 -9.74 5.93
CA ARG A 57 1.15 -10.99 6.25
C ARG A 57 0.73 -11.60 7.58
N ALA A 58 0.54 -10.78 8.62
CA ALA A 58 0.11 -11.27 9.93
C ALA A 58 -1.29 -11.89 9.86
N PHE A 59 -2.22 -11.26 9.13
CA PHE A 59 -3.57 -11.78 8.91
C PHE A 59 -3.55 -13.15 8.20
N TYR A 60 -2.80 -13.28 7.09
CA TYR A 60 -2.69 -14.56 6.38
C TYR A 60 -2.03 -15.64 7.23
N ARG A 61 -0.99 -15.30 8.01
CA ARG A 61 -0.35 -16.26 8.92
C ARG A 61 -1.33 -16.78 9.97
N GLN A 62 -2.15 -15.91 10.56
CA GLN A 62 -3.19 -16.32 11.51
C GLN A 62 -4.23 -17.23 10.87
N ASN A 63 -4.72 -16.89 9.66
CA ASN A 63 -5.69 -17.74 8.96
C ASN A 63 -5.11 -19.11 8.59
N VAL A 64 -3.83 -19.17 8.19
CA VAL A 64 -3.17 -20.45 7.92
C VAL A 64 -3.00 -21.26 9.20
N VAL A 65 -2.60 -20.65 10.33
CA VAL A 65 -2.50 -21.39 11.60
C VAL A 65 -3.87 -21.95 12.01
N ASN A 66 -4.93 -21.17 11.89
CA ASN A 66 -6.28 -21.61 12.25
C ASN A 66 -6.75 -22.79 11.38
N LEU A 67 -6.49 -22.76 10.07
CA LEU A 67 -6.84 -23.85 9.15
C LEU A 67 -6.06 -25.16 9.38
N ASN A 68 -4.94 -25.11 10.11
CA ASN A 68 -4.14 -26.30 10.43
C ASN A 68 -4.36 -26.77 11.89
N GLN A 69 -5.30 -26.16 12.61
CA GLN A 69 -5.66 -26.53 13.99
C GLN A 69 -7.09 -27.10 14.11
N ASP A 70 -7.83 -27.18 13.00
CA ASP A 70 -9.10 -27.90 12.83
C ASP A 70 -8.85 -29.25 12.14
#